data_AF-A0A7S1LPZ5-F1
#
_entry.id   AF-A0A7S1LPZ5-F1
#
_cell.length_a   1.000
_cell.length_b   1.000
_cell.length_c   1.000
_cell.angle_alpha   90.00
_cell.angle_beta   90.00
_cell.angle_gamma   90.00
#
_symmetry.space_group_name_H-M   'P 1'
#
loop_
_entity.id
_entity.type
_entity.pdbx_description
1 polymer ?
#
loop_
_entity_poly.entity_id
_entity_poly.type
_entity_poly.pdbx_seq_one_letter_code
_entity_poly.pdbx_strand_id
1 'polypeptide(L)'
;MPCAFTLMAEFLPPRERPKWIPFLYAMYGVGRLVTAAVAWAVLDHSWRLYMFVLAVPCGVLLLLKGWIPESPHFLLLHDKPAEAMVVIRDVAAANGEELPFGTSTQLRCDEEQDRSGSCLSVLSTQNAKLLCVMWLFTALSCEWFNWALTLMKKSGVPASSAYAGLMLFNTNELVVPLLLALVQRSVVVEQVQWSLSGVCAAALVSLSALALCSGVGVGPTLLVATSVIASYCGVAVWVLHYTVTP
;
A
#
# COMPACT_ATOMS: atom_id res chain seq x y z
N MET A 1 2.98 -2.71 -5.75
CA MET A 1 4.09 -3.29 -4.98
C MET A 1 3.73 -4.70 -4.48
N PRO A 2 3.40 -5.69 -5.33
CA PRO A 2 3.13 -7.04 -4.85
C PRO A 2 4.42 -7.74 -4.38
N CYS A 3 5.51 -7.65 -5.15
CA CYS A 3 6.73 -8.41 -4.91
C CYS A 3 7.39 -8.13 -3.55
N ALA A 4 7.53 -6.86 -3.16
CA ALA A 4 8.15 -6.50 -1.88
C ALA A 4 7.30 -6.92 -0.67
N PHE A 5 5.97 -6.84 -0.79
CA PHE A 5 5.05 -7.27 0.25
C PHE A 5 5.06 -8.80 0.40
N THR A 6 5.05 -9.53 -0.71
CA THR A 6 5.15 -11.00 -0.71
C THR A 6 6.47 -11.45 -0.09
N LEU A 7 7.59 -10.90 -0.57
CA LEU A 7 8.92 -11.24 -0.05
C LEU A 7 9.01 -10.98 1.46
N MET A 8 8.56 -9.79 1.91
CA MET A 8 8.57 -9.46 3.33
C MET A 8 7.66 -10.39 4.15
N ALA A 9 6.47 -10.73 3.65
CA ALA A 9 5.55 -11.63 4.35
C ALA A 9 6.10 -13.07 4.48
N GLU A 10 6.89 -13.53 3.52
CA GLU A 10 7.54 -14.85 3.55
C GLU A 10 8.66 -14.92 4.59
N PHE A 11 9.48 -13.87 4.71
CA PHE A 11 10.55 -13.82 5.72
C PHE A 11 10.05 -13.51 7.14
N LEU A 12 8.84 -12.94 7.28
CA LEU A 12 8.30 -12.60 8.59
C LEU A 12 7.48 -13.71 9.24
N PRO A 13 7.70 -13.99 10.54
CA PRO A 13 6.85 -14.89 11.28
C PRO A 13 5.43 -14.30 11.38
N PRO A 14 4.37 -15.14 11.38
CA PRO A 14 2.98 -14.69 11.36
C PRO A 14 2.61 -13.69 12.46
N ARG A 15 3.29 -13.76 13.62
CA ARG A 15 3.09 -12.87 14.76
C ARG A 15 3.57 -11.43 14.52
N GLU A 16 4.61 -11.25 13.72
CA GLU A 16 5.24 -9.95 13.46
C GLU A 16 4.67 -9.26 12.20
N ARG A 17 4.05 -10.01 11.29
CA ARG A 17 3.43 -9.49 10.04
C ARG A 17 2.55 -8.25 10.26
N PRO A 18 1.66 -8.20 11.28
CA PRO A 18 0.78 -7.03 11.49
C PRO A 18 1.51 -5.74 11.84
N LYS A 19 2.77 -5.80 12.31
CA LYS A 19 3.57 -4.63 12.65
C LYS A 19 4.36 -4.12 11.45
N TRP A 20 5.01 -5.03 10.73
CA TRP A 20 5.99 -4.66 9.72
C TRP A 20 5.41 -4.49 8.31
N ILE A 21 4.32 -5.18 7.98
CA ILE A 21 3.64 -4.99 6.69
C ILE A 21 3.09 -3.56 6.57
N PRO A 22 2.39 -3.00 7.59
CA PRO A 22 1.99 -1.59 7.55
C PRO A 22 3.17 -0.62 7.57
N PHE A 23 4.29 -0.97 8.22
CA PHE A 23 5.50 -0.16 8.20
C PHE A 23 6.09 -0.04 6.79
N LEU A 24 6.18 -1.16 6.05
CA LEU A 24 6.60 -1.14 4.64
C LEU A 24 5.66 -0.27 3.80
N TYR A 25 4.36 -0.32 4.07
CA TYR A 25 3.40 0.56 3.41
C TYR A 25 3.64 2.04 3.76
N ALA A 26 3.95 2.36 5.02
CA ALA A 26 4.24 3.74 5.42
C ALA A 26 5.43 4.33 4.64
N MET A 27 6.41 3.51 4.23
CA MET A 27 7.52 3.94 3.37
C MET A 27 7.06 4.41 1.99
N TYR A 28 5.95 3.87 1.46
CA TYR A 28 5.31 4.39 0.25
C TYR A 28 4.80 5.82 0.46
N GLY A 29 4.15 6.09 1.60
CA GLY A 29 3.74 7.44 2.01
C GLY A 29 4.92 8.40 2.13
N VAL A 30 6.02 7.97 2.75
CA VAL A 30 7.28 8.75 2.83
C VAL A 30 7.79 9.09 1.43
N GLY A 31 7.83 8.12 0.51
CA GLY A 31 8.25 8.36 -0.87
C GLY A 31 7.40 9.41 -1.59
N ARG A 32 6.08 9.42 -1.37
CA ARG A 32 5.18 10.43 -1.93
C ARG A 32 5.41 11.82 -1.36
N LEU A 33 5.64 11.91 -0.05
CA LEU A 33 5.97 13.18 0.61
C LEU A 33 7.30 13.75 0.11
N VAL A 34 8.34 12.92 0.00
CA VAL A 34 9.63 13.31 -0.58
C VAL A 34 9.45 13.78 -2.02
N THR A 35 8.70 13.03 -2.83
CA THR A 35 8.43 13.39 -4.24
C THR A 35 7.74 14.76 -4.34
N ALA A 36 6.72 15.00 -3.51
CA ALA A 36 6.03 16.30 -3.48
C ALA A 36 6.94 17.44 -2.97
N ALA A 37 7.78 17.19 -1.97
CA ALA A 37 8.74 18.17 -1.45
C ALA A 37 9.78 18.57 -2.52
N VAL A 38 10.35 17.58 -3.21
CA VAL A 38 11.33 17.81 -4.28
C VAL A 38 10.66 18.51 -5.47
N ALA A 39 9.41 18.15 -5.80
CA ALA A 39 8.64 18.85 -6.84
C ALA A 39 8.48 20.33 -6.49
N TRP A 40 8.10 20.64 -5.25
CA TRP A 40 7.94 22.03 -4.82
C TRP A 40 9.25 22.82 -4.85
N ALA A 41 10.38 22.20 -4.47
CA ALA A 41 11.67 22.89 -4.44
C ALA A 41 12.31 23.08 -5.83
N VAL A 42 12.16 22.12 -6.73
CA VAL A 42 13.02 22.00 -7.92
C VAL A 42 12.28 22.14 -9.24
N LEU A 43 10.98 21.82 -9.29
CA LEU A 43 10.27 21.70 -10.57
C LEU A 43 10.12 23.04 -11.32
N ASP A 44 10.07 24.16 -10.60
CA ASP A 44 10.03 25.50 -11.19
C ASP A 44 11.37 25.89 -11.86
N HIS A 45 12.48 25.23 -11.48
CA HIS A 45 13.81 25.50 -12.00
C HIS A 45 14.20 24.53 -13.13
N SER A 46 14.00 23.23 -12.93
CA SER A 46 14.36 22.21 -13.92
C SER A 46 13.69 20.87 -13.64
N TRP A 47 12.86 20.40 -14.58
CA TRP A 47 12.29 19.06 -14.54
C TRP A 47 13.35 17.95 -14.61
N ARG A 48 14.52 18.22 -15.22
CA ARG A 48 15.62 17.24 -15.32
C ARG A 48 16.24 16.97 -13.96
N LEU A 49 16.44 18.01 -13.16
CA LEU A 49 16.98 17.87 -11.80
C LEU A 49 15.99 17.12 -10.90
N TYR A 50 14.70 17.40 -11.04
CA TYR A 50 13.64 16.64 -10.36
C TYR A 50 13.72 15.14 -10.68
N MET A 51 13.80 14.77 -11.96
CA MET A 51 13.93 13.37 -12.38
C MET A 51 15.21 12.72 -11.88
N PHE A 52 16.33 13.46 -11.89
CA PHE A 52 17.60 12.97 -11.39
C PHE A 52 17.53 12.64 -9.89
N VAL A 53 16.99 13.55 -9.07
CA VAL A 53 16.84 13.35 -7.62
C VAL A 53 15.96 12.13 -7.31
N LEU A 54 14.88 11.92 -8.07
CA LEU A 54 14.04 10.73 -7.90
C LEU A 54 14.70 9.43 -8.38
N ALA A 55 15.61 9.51 -9.34
CA ALA A 55 16.35 8.34 -9.84
C ALA A 55 17.42 7.85 -8.84
N VAL A 56 17.95 8.72 -7.98
CA VAL A 56 18.97 8.37 -6.98
C VAL A 56 18.55 7.19 -6.08
N PRO A 57 17.40 7.23 -5.37
CA PRO A 57 16.99 6.12 -4.51
C PRO A 57 16.76 4.83 -5.30
N CYS A 58 16.25 4.90 -6.54
CA CYS A 58 16.13 3.74 -7.41
C CYS A 58 17.50 3.13 -7.76
N GLY A 59 18.50 3.97 -8.04
CA GLY A 59 19.87 3.53 -8.28
C GLY A 59 20.48 2.84 -7.06
N VAL A 60 20.27 3.40 -5.87
CA VAL A 60 20.70 2.77 -4.61
C VAL A 60 20.04 1.40 -4.43
N LEU A 61 18.73 1.28 -4.68
CA LEU A 61 18.03 -0.01 -4.59
C LEU A 61 18.55 -1.03 -5.60
N LEU A 62 18.91 -0.62 -6.82
CA LEU A 62 19.52 -1.51 -7.81
C LEU A 62 20.87 -2.05 -7.36
N LEU A 63 21.68 -1.22 -6.69
CA LEU A 63 22.96 -1.65 -6.11
C LEU A 63 22.75 -2.60 -4.93
N LEU A 64 21.74 -2.33 -4.10
CA LEU A 64 21.41 -3.16 -2.93
C LEU A 64 20.68 -4.45 -3.29
N LYS A 65 20.10 -4.56 -4.50
CA LYS A 65 19.36 -5.75 -4.95
C LYS A 65 20.18 -7.04 -4.77
N GLY A 66 21.49 -6.98 -5.01
CA GLY A 66 22.37 -8.13 -4.87
C GLY A 66 22.54 -8.66 -3.44
N TRP A 67 22.12 -7.91 -2.42
CA TRP A 67 22.18 -8.33 -1.02
C TRP A 67 20.87 -8.89 -0.49
N ILE A 68 19.77 -8.74 -1.25
CA ILE A 68 18.46 -9.25 -0.85
C ILE A 68 18.39 -10.72 -1.28
N PRO A 69 18.28 -11.69 -0.34
CA PRO A 69 18.14 -13.08 -0.71
C PRO A 69 16.81 -13.31 -1.43
N GLU A 70 16.82 -14.24 -2.37
CA GLU A 70 15.59 -14.70 -3.02
C GLU A 70 14.70 -15.46 -2.03
N SER A 71 13.40 -15.47 -2.30
CA SER A 71 12.42 -16.19 -1.48
C SER A 71 12.72 -17.69 -1.42
N PRO A 72 12.76 -18.31 -0.21
CA PRO A 72 12.86 -19.76 -0.08
C PRO A 72 11.70 -20.48 -0.80
N HIS A 73 10.50 -19.92 -0.75
CA HIS A 73 9.33 -20.48 -1.41
C HIS A 73 9.47 -20.44 -2.94
N PHE A 74 9.92 -19.30 -3.50
CA PHE A 74 10.21 -19.18 -4.92
C PHE A 74 11.27 -20.20 -5.38
N LEU A 75 12.34 -20.38 -4.61
CA LEU A 75 13.40 -21.35 -4.92
C LEU A 75 12.89 -22.79 -4.91
N LEU A 76 12.00 -23.15 -3.98
CA LEU A 76 11.38 -24.48 -3.96
C LEU A 76 10.45 -24.72 -5.15
N LEU A 77 9.69 -23.71 -5.57
CA LEU A 77 8.84 -23.79 -6.78
C LEU A 77 9.65 -23.94 -8.08
N HIS A 78 10.92 -23.52 -8.09
CA HIS A 78 11.81 -23.63 -9.25
C HIS A 78 12.76 -24.84 -9.14
N ASP A 79 12.42 -25.85 -8.34
CA ASP A 79 13.22 -27.06 -8.12
C ASP A 79 14.66 -26.79 -7.63
N LYS A 80 14.85 -25.72 -6.82
CA LYS A 80 16.13 -25.34 -6.22
C LYS A 80 16.15 -25.50 -4.68
N PRO A 81 15.95 -26.71 -4.13
CA PRO A 81 15.87 -26.92 -2.68
C PRO A 81 17.19 -26.67 -1.94
N ALA A 82 18.33 -26.86 -2.61
CA ALA A 82 19.65 -26.60 -2.03
C ALA A 82 19.87 -25.11 -1.77
N GLU A 83 19.52 -24.25 -2.73
CA GLU A 83 19.58 -22.78 -2.57
C GLU A 83 18.61 -22.31 -1.47
N ALA A 84 17.38 -22.86 -1.44
CA ALA A 84 16.39 -22.54 -0.41
C ALA A 84 16.90 -22.87 1.01
N MET A 85 17.58 -24.02 1.18
CA MET A 85 18.16 -24.42 2.46
C MET A 85 19.27 -23.48 2.94
N VAL A 86 20.08 -22.94 2.02
CA VAL A 86 21.11 -21.94 2.35
C VAL A 86 20.44 -20.66 2.89
N VAL A 87 19.44 -20.14 2.19
CA VAL A 87 18.71 -18.94 2.64
C VAL A 87 18.07 -19.15 4.02
N ILE A 88 17.42 -20.31 4.25
CA ILE A 88 16.80 -20.63 5.53
C ILE A 88 17.84 -20.71 6.67
N ARG A 89 19.03 -21.27 6.40
CA ARG A 89 20.13 -21.31 7.37
C ARG A 89 20.66 -19.91 7.69
N ASP A 90 20.85 -19.08 6.69
CA ASP A 90 21.36 -17.71 6.86
C ASP A 90 20.37 -16.88 7.70
N VAL A 91 19.07 -17.01 7.43
CA VAL A 91 18.02 -16.35 8.21
C VAL A 91 17.97 -16.88 9.66
N ALA A 92 18.05 -18.19 9.86
CA ALA A 92 18.07 -18.79 11.20
C ALA A 92 19.29 -18.33 12.01
N ALA A 93 20.47 -18.32 11.39
CA ALA A 93 21.71 -17.82 12.00
C ALA A 93 21.63 -16.32 12.34
N ALA A 94 21.04 -15.50 11.46
CA ALA A 94 20.83 -14.08 11.72
C ALA A 94 19.85 -13.82 12.88
N ASN A 95 18.86 -14.71 13.07
CA ASN A 95 17.89 -14.64 14.17
C ASN A 95 18.37 -15.32 15.46
N GLY A 96 19.52 -16.01 15.44
CA GLY A 96 20.04 -16.75 16.59
C GLY A 96 19.24 -18.01 16.95
N GLU A 97 18.48 -18.55 16.00
CA GLU A 97 17.64 -19.73 16.18
C GLU A 97 18.31 -20.97 15.57
N GLU A 98 18.20 -22.11 16.25
CA GLU A 98 18.62 -23.39 15.69
C GLU A 98 17.52 -23.96 14.80
N LEU A 99 17.89 -24.52 13.65
CA LEU A 99 16.92 -25.12 12.75
C LEU A 99 16.31 -26.38 13.39
N PRO A 100 14.97 -26.54 13.42
CA PRO A 100 14.32 -27.70 14.02
C PRO A 100 14.47 -28.98 13.18
N PHE A 101 15.27 -28.96 12.11
CA PHE A 101 15.49 -30.07 11.18
C PHE A 101 16.97 -30.18 10.81
N GLY A 102 17.43 -31.42 10.62
CA GLY A 102 18.81 -31.74 10.30
C GLY A 102 19.20 -31.45 8.84
N THR A 103 20.49 -31.59 8.54
CA THR A 103 21.10 -31.30 7.23
C THR A 103 20.52 -32.13 6.07
N SER A 104 19.86 -33.25 6.35
CA SER A 104 19.27 -34.17 5.36
C SER A 104 17.78 -33.95 5.06
N THR A 105 17.15 -32.95 5.68
CA THR A 105 15.72 -32.70 5.46
C THR A 105 15.49 -32.14 4.06
N GLN A 106 14.69 -32.86 3.26
CA GLN A 106 14.28 -32.37 1.94
C GLN A 106 13.13 -31.38 2.11
N LEU A 107 13.35 -30.15 1.67
CA LEU A 107 12.30 -29.14 1.57
C LEU A 107 11.45 -29.45 0.34
N ARG A 108 10.13 -29.49 0.53
CA ARG A 108 9.15 -29.64 -0.53
C ARG A 108 8.06 -28.58 -0.34
N CYS A 109 7.67 -27.90 -1.40
CA CYS A 109 6.41 -27.16 -1.39
C CYS A 109 5.26 -28.15 -1.53
N ASP A 110 4.29 -28.09 -0.63
CA ASP A 110 3.02 -28.76 -0.85
C ASP A 110 2.37 -28.13 -2.09
N GLU A 111 2.14 -28.93 -3.12
CA GLU A 111 1.33 -28.51 -4.25
C GLU A 111 -0.09 -28.25 -3.71
N GLU A 112 -0.51 -26.99 -3.66
CA GLU A 112 -1.91 -26.67 -3.44
C GLU A 112 -2.69 -27.34 -4.57
N GLN A 113 -3.44 -28.38 -4.19
CA GLN A 113 -4.28 -29.15 -5.09
C GLN A 113 -5.28 -28.19 -5.72
N ASP A 114 -5.00 -27.80 -6.96
CA ASP A 114 -5.71 -26.76 -7.70
C ASP A 114 -7.21 -27.10 -7.68
N ARG A 115 -7.96 -26.38 -6.85
CA ARG A 115 -9.41 -26.56 -6.77
C ARG A 115 -9.95 -26.03 -8.09
N SER A 116 -10.10 -26.92 -9.06
CA SER A 116 -10.78 -26.74 -10.35
C SER A 116 -12.27 -26.41 -10.13
N GLY A 117 -12.54 -25.33 -9.42
CA GLY A 117 -13.81 -24.64 -9.40
C GLY A 117 -13.78 -23.55 -10.47
N SER A 118 -14.93 -23.29 -11.09
CA SER A 118 -15.07 -22.17 -12.02
C SER A 118 -14.61 -20.88 -11.33
N CYS A 119 -13.61 -20.19 -11.88
CA CYS A 119 -13.07 -18.94 -11.30
C CYS A 119 -14.16 -17.89 -11.01
N LEU A 120 -15.28 -17.96 -11.73
CA LEU A 120 -16.44 -17.08 -11.56
C LEU A 120 -17.34 -17.45 -10.38
N SER A 121 -17.29 -18.68 -9.85
CA SER A 121 -18.08 -19.05 -8.67
C SER A 121 -17.58 -18.35 -7.40
N VAL A 122 -16.32 -17.93 -7.38
CA VAL A 122 -15.72 -17.14 -6.29
C VAL A 122 -16.40 -15.77 -6.16
N LEU A 123 -16.73 -15.12 -7.29
CA LEU A 123 -17.43 -13.82 -7.32
C LEU A 123 -18.87 -13.87 -6.77
N SER A 124 -19.47 -15.05 -6.67
CA SER A 124 -20.82 -15.21 -6.12
C SER A 124 -20.87 -15.00 -4.60
N THR A 125 -19.74 -15.20 -3.92
CA THR A 125 -19.67 -15.10 -2.45
C THR A 125 -19.87 -13.65 -1.97
N GLN A 126 -20.50 -13.49 -0.80
CA GLN A 126 -20.72 -12.18 -0.20
C GLN A 126 -19.40 -11.44 0.06
N ASN A 127 -18.35 -12.16 0.45
CA ASN A 127 -17.01 -11.61 0.68
C ASN A 127 -16.38 -11.13 -0.63
N ALA A 128 -16.47 -11.88 -1.73
CA ALA A 128 -15.96 -11.43 -3.02
C ALA A 128 -16.67 -10.17 -3.53
N LYS A 129 -17.99 -10.07 -3.36
CA LYS A 129 -18.72 -8.84 -3.70
C LYS A 129 -18.28 -7.64 -2.87
N LEU A 130 -18.11 -7.82 -1.56
CA LEU A 130 -17.61 -6.77 -0.66
C LEU A 130 -16.19 -6.33 -1.08
N LEU A 131 -15.31 -7.30 -1.37
CA LEU A 131 -13.96 -7.07 -1.88
C LEU A 131 -13.99 -6.25 -3.18
N CYS A 132 -14.82 -6.63 -4.16
CA CYS A 132 -14.94 -5.90 -5.42
C CYS A 132 -15.40 -4.45 -5.20
N VAL A 133 -16.40 -4.22 -4.33
CA VAL A 133 -16.88 -2.87 -4.02
C VAL A 133 -15.78 -2.03 -3.37
N MET A 134 -15.06 -2.58 -2.39
CA MET A 134 -13.94 -1.90 -1.75
C MET A 134 -12.80 -1.57 -2.73
N TRP A 135 -12.46 -2.50 -3.62
CA TRP A 135 -11.45 -2.28 -4.66
C TRP A 135 -11.89 -1.21 -5.66
N LEU A 136 -13.18 -1.17 -6.04
CA LEU A 136 -13.73 -0.12 -6.89
C LEU A 136 -13.57 1.26 -6.24
N PHE A 137 -13.93 1.40 -4.96
CA PHE A 137 -13.75 2.66 -4.23
C PHE A 137 -12.29 3.09 -4.10
N THR A 138 -11.41 2.11 -3.86
CA THR A 138 -9.96 2.36 -3.81
C THR A 138 -9.48 2.88 -5.17
N ALA A 139 -9.85 2.20 -6.26
CA ALA A 139 -9.45 2.61 -7.61
C ALA A 139 -9.93 4.02 -7.96
N LEU A 140 -11.20 4.34 -7.69
CA LEU A 140 -11.75 5.69 -7.89
C LEU A 140 -11.01 6.75 -7.07
N SER A 141 -10.62 6.42 -5.84
CA SER A 141 -9.85 7.32 -4.97
C SER A 141 -8.42 7.55 -5.50
N CYS A 142 -7.76 6.51 -6.02
CA CYS A 142 -6.45 6.61 -6.64
C CYS A 142 -6.49 7.42 -7.95
N GLU A 143 -7.53 7.29 -8.76
CA GLU A 143 -7.64 8.07 -10.00
C GLU A 143 -7.86 9.56 -9.75
N TRP A 144 -8.57 9.91 -8.66
CA TRP A 144 -8.65 11.32 -8.24
C TRP A 144 -7.26 11.92 -8.00
N PHE A 145 -6.33 11.16 -7.42
CA PHE A 145 -4.96 11.63 -7.18
C PHE A 145 -4.24 12.01 -8.48
N ASN A 146 -4.38 11.21 -9.54
CA ASN A 146 -3.76 11.51 -10.84
C ASN A 146 -4.27 12.83 -11.44
N TRP A 147 -5.54 13.16 -11.20
CA TRP A 147 -6.19 14.34 -11.78
C TRP A 147 -6.25 15.56 -10.85
N ALA A 148 -6.01 15.40 -9.55
CA ALA A 148 -6.13 16.50 -8.58
C ALA A 148 -5.22 17.69 -8.93
N LEU A 149 -3.96 17.44 -9.29
CA LEU A 149 -3.00 18.50 -9.65
C LEU A 149 -3.38 19.23 -10.94
N THR A 150 -3.80 18.49 -11.96
CA THR A 150 -4.20 19.08 -13.25
C THR A 150 -5.49 19.88 -13.09
N LEU A 151 -6.42 19.40 -12.26
CA LEU A 151 -7.66 20.11 -11.95
C LEU A 151 -7.38 21.39 -11.15
N MET A 152 -6.56 21.34 -10.10
CA MET A 152 -6.17 22.53 -9.31
C MET A 152 -5.50 23.60 -10.19
N LYS A 153 -4.59 23.19 -11.08
CA LYS A 153 -3.94 24.11 -12.02
C LYS A 153 -4.95 24.73 -13.01
N LYS A 154 -5.91 23.95 -13.53
CA LYS A 154 -6.97 24.45 -14.42
C LYS A 154 -7.92 25.42 -13.71
N SER A 155 -8.15 25.25 -12.42
CA SER A 155 -8.97 26.16 -11.60
C SER A 155 -8.28 27.48 -11.27
N GLY A 156 -7.07 27.74 -11.80
CA GLY A 156 -6.34 28.99 -11.58
C GLY A 156 -5.60 29.07 -10.25
N VAL A 157 -5.45 27.95 -9.53
CA VAL A 157 -4.70 27.90 -8.26
C VAL A 157 -3.20 28.05 -8.57
N PRO A 158 -2.47 28.93 -7.86
CA PRO A 158 -1.02 29.05 -7.98
C PRO A 158 -0.32 27.70 -7.80
N ALA A 159 0.78 27.48 -8.54
CA ALA A 159 1.49 26.21 -8.50
C ALA A 159 1.98 25.83 -7.09
N SER A 160 2.46 26.82 -6.32
CA SER A 160 2.95 26.63 -4.94
C SER A 160 1.86 26.11 -3.99
N SER A 161 0.64 26.66 -4.05
CA SER A 161 -0.47 26.21 -3.20
C SER A 161 -1.03 24.86 -3.66
N ALA A 162 -0.98 24.55 -4.96
CA ALA A 162 -1.33 23.23 -5.47
C ALA A 162 -0.36 22.15 -4.96
N TYR A 163 0.95 22.42 -4.91
CA TYR A 163 1.93 21.49 -4.35
C TYR A 163 1.81 21.35 -2.82
N ALA A 164 1.53 22.45 -2.10
CA ALA A 164 1.26 22.38 -0.66
C ALA A 164 -0.01 21.56 -0.35
N GLY A 165 -1.07 21.73 -1.14
CA GLY A 165 -2.27 20.89 -1.07
C GLY A 165 -1.97 19.41 -1.35
N LEU A 166 -1.06 19.12 -2.29
CA LEU A 166 -0.60 17.77 -2.58
C LEU A 166 0.18 17.14 -1.41
N MET A 167 1.01 17.92 -0.71
CA MET A 167 1.72 17.43 0.48
C MET A 167 0.74 17.07 1.60
N LEU A 168 -0.22 17.94 1.91
CA LEU A 168 -1.30 17.68 2.87
C LEU A 168 -2.19 16.51 2.45
N PHE A 169 -2.37 16.33 1.15
CA PHE A 169 -3.08 15.17 0.64
C PHE A 169 -2.29 13.89 0.91
N ASN A 170 -1.01 13.85 0.55
CA ASN A 170 -0.14 12.67 0.68
C ASN A 170 0.16 12.25 2.13
N THR A 171 -0.09 13.12 3.13
CA THR A 171 0.06 12.72 4.54
C THR A 171 -0.96 11.66 4.96
N ASN A 172 -2.06 11.48 4.23
CA ASN A 172 -3.03 10.42 4.51
C ASN A 172 -2.39 9.00 4.45
N GLU A 173 -1.48 8.77 3.50
CA GLU A 173 -0.76 7.51 3.30
C GLU A 173 0.22 7.20 4.43
N LEU A 174 0.51 8.18 5.29
CA LEU A 174 1.35 8.01 6.47
C LEU A 174 0.48 7.94 7.73
N VAL A 175 -0.40 8.92 7.91
CA VAL A 175 -1.20 9.08 9.12
C VAL A 175 -2.20 7.95 9.29
N VAL A 176 -2.94 7.58 8.24
CA VAL A 176 -4.01 6.57 8.36
C VAL A 176 -3.46 5.18 8.68
N PRO A 177 -2.42 4.66 8.00
CA PRO A 177 -1.82 3.38 8.35
C PRO A 177 -1.17 3.36 9.73
N LEU A 178 -0.49 4.44 10.12
CA LEU A 178 0.14 4.53 11.44
C LEU A 178 -0.90 4.59 12.56
N LEU A 179 -1.97 5.36 12.39
CA LEU A 179 -3.07 5.39 13.35
C LEU A 179 -3.71 4.01 13.50
N LEU A 180 -3.95 3.30 12.39
CA LEU A 180 -4.51 1.95 12.46
C LEU A 180 -3.53 0.94 13.07
N ALA A 181 -2.23 1.09 12.85
CA ALA A 181 -1.20 0.28 13.50
C ALA A 181 -1.15 0.48 15.03
N LEU A 182 -1.61 1.65 15.52
CA LEU A 182 -1.77 1.91 16.96
C LEU A 182 -3.07 1.32 17.53
N VAL A 183 -4.08 1.08 16.70
CA VAL A 183 -5.33 0.45 17.14
C VAL A 183 -5.09 -1.05 17.35
N GLN A 184 -5.45 -1.56 18.52
CA GLN A 184 -5.32 -2.98 18.83
C GLN A 184 -6.18 -3.83 17.87
N ARG A 185 -5.52 -4.80 17.20
CA ARG A 185 -6.15 -5.72 16.24
C ARG A 185 -7.40 -6.42 16.81
N SER A 186 -7.42 -6.71 18.11
CA SER A 186 -8.57 -7.33 18.79
C SER A 186 -9.85 -6.50 18.69
N VAL A 187 -9.76 -5.19 18.88
CA VAL A 187 -10.92 -4.27 18.82
C VAL A 187 -11.40 -4.10 17.38
N VAL A 188 -10.46 -4.01 16.43
CA VAL A 188 -10.78 -3.89 15.01
C VAL A 188 -11.52 -5.13 14.53
N VAL A 189 -11.04 -6.33 14.88
CA VAL A 189 -11.62 -7.62 14.45
C VAL A 189 -13.06 -7.80 14.97
N GLU A 190 -13.33 -7.42 16.21
CA GLU A 190 -14.66 -7.55 16.83
C GLU A 190 -15.69 -6.58 16.23
N GLN A 191 -15.26 -5.39 15.80
CA GLN A 191 -16.13 -4.35 15.24
C GLN A 191 -16.01 -4.16 13.73
N VAL A 192 -15.27 -5.04 13.03
CA VAL A 192 -14.91 -4.90 11.60
C VAL A 192 -16.08 -4.46 10.75
N GLN A 193 -17.22 -5.16 10.83
CA GLN A 193 -18.31 -4.91 9.90
C GLN A 193 -18.91 -3.52 10.08
N TRP A 194 -18.98 -3.02 11.31
CA TRP A 194 -19.46 -1.68 11.63
C TRP A 194 -18.44 -0.61 11.25
N SER A 195 -17.16 -0.81 11.59
CA SER A 195 -16.08 0.09 11.22
C SER A 195 -15.91 0.20 9.70
N LEU A 196 -15.97 -0.94 8.99
CA LEU A 196 -15.86 -1.02 7.53
C LEU A 196 -17.03 -0.32 6.85
N SER A 197 -18.26 -0.61 7.29
CA SER A 197 -19.47 0.01 6.73
C SER A 197 -19.48 1.52 6.99
N GLY A 198 -19.06 1.96 8.17
CA GLY A 198 -18.93 3.38 8.52
C GLY A 198 -17.88 4.11 7.68
N VAL A 199 -16.70 3.52 7.50
CA VAL A 199 -15.60 4.11 6.70
C VAL A 199 -15.96 4.13 5.21
N CYS A 200 -16.59 3.08 4.69
CA CYS A 200 -17.10 3.04 3.32
C CYS A 200 -18.22 4.08 3.08
N ALA A 201 -19.15 4.25 4.03
CA ALA A 201 -20.17 5.29 3.94
C ALA A 201 -19.56 6.70 3.97
N ALA A 202 -18.58 6.95 4.85
CA ALA A 202 -17.85 8.21 4.89
C ALA A 202 -17.07 8.48 3.59
N ALA A 203 -16.44 7.45 3.00
CA ALA A 203 -15.78 7.54 1.70
C ALA A 203 -16.76 7.87 0.57
N LEU A 204 -17.92 7.21 0.54
CA LEU A 204 -18.97 7.50 -0.45
C LEU A 204 -19.49 8.94 -0.33
N VAL A 205 -19.77 9.40 0.89
CA VAL A 205 -20.27 10.76 1.14
C VAL A 205 -19.23 11.81 0.76
N SER A 206 -17.97 11.60 1.14
CA SER A 206 -16.89 12.53 0.81
C SER A 206 -16.57 12.58 -0.69
N LEU A 207 -16.57 11.44 -1.39
CA LEU A 207 -16.44 11.38 -2.85
C LEU A 207 -17.62 12.07 -3.56
N SER A 208 -18.84 11.86 -3.07
CA SER A 208 -20.04 12.49 -3.62
C SER A 208 -20.01 14.01 -3.41
N ALA A 209 -19.62 14.48 -2.23
CA ALA A 209 -19.45 15.90 -1.93
C ALA A 209 -18.38 16.55 -2.82
N LEU A 210 -17.27 15.84 -3.05
CA LEU A 210 -16.20 16.29 -3.94
C LEU A 210 -16.66 16.40 -5.40
N ALA A 211 -17.39 15.40 -5.90
CA ALA A 211 -17.96 15.42 -7.25
C ALA A 211 -18.90 16.63 -7.44
N LEU A 212 -19.78 16.88 -6.47
CA LEU A 212 -20.68 18.05 -6.49
C LEU A 212 -19.90 19.36 -6.44
N CYS A 213 -18.90 19.47 -5.57
CA CYS A 213 -18.05 20.67 -5.48
C CYS A 213 -17.31 20.93 -6.81
N SER A 214 -16.80 19.87 -7.45
CA SER A 214 -16.13 20.00 -8.75
C SER A 214 -17.07 20.42 -9.88
N GLY A 215 -18.34 19.97 -9.85
CA GLY A 215 -19.34 20.30 -10.88
C GLY A 215 -19.97 21.68 -10.74
N VAL A 216 -20.08 22.21 -9.51
CA VAL A 216 -20.69 23.53 -9.23
C VAL A 216 -19.67 24.68 -9.35
N GLY A 217 -18.37 24.37 -9.39
CA GLY A 217 -17.32 25.40 -9.52
C GLY A 217 -17.11 26.21 -8.25
N VAL A 218 -17.10 25.56 -7.08
CA VAL A 218 -16.80 26.22 -5.80
C VAL A 218 -15.35 26.69 -5.69
N GLY A 219 -15.12 27.64 -4.77
CA GLY A 219 -13.80 28.23 -4.53
C GLY A 219 -12.71 27.20 -4.22
N PRO A 220 -11.44 27.52 -4.56
CA PRO A 220 -10.33 26.57 -4.54
C PRO A 220 -10.02 26.00 -3.15
N THR A 221 -10.28 26.74 -2.08
CA THR A 221 -10.10 26.28 -0.70
C THR A 221 -11.05 25.13 -0.33
N LEU A 222 -12.32 25.22 -0.74
CA LEU A 222 -13.32 24.20 -0.48
C LEU A 222 -13.05 22.94 -1.31
N LEU A 223 -12.59 23.11 -2.55
CA LEU A 223 -12.18 21.99 -3.41
C LEU A 223 -11.00 21.22 -2.82
N VAL A 224 -9.99 21.93 -2.29
CA VAL A 224 -8.84 21.30 -1.61
C VAL A 224 -9.29 20.59 -0.34
N ALA A 225 -10.11 21.23 0.50
CA ALA A 225 -10.58 20.64 1.75
C ALA A 225 -11.39 19.34 1.53
N THR A 226 -12.34 19.36 0.58
CA THR A 226 -13.13 18.17 0.22
C THR A 226 -12.28 17.07 -0.40
N SER A 227 -11.27 17.44 -1.20
CA SER A 227 -10.30 16.48 -1.75
C SER A 227 -9.48 15.78 -0.67
N VAL A 228 -9.00 16.52 0.34
CA VAL A 228 -8.25 15.95 1.46
C VAL A 228 -9.12 14.98 2.25
N ILE A 229 -10.36 15.36 2.59
CA ILE A 229 -11.27 14.49 3.33
C ILE A 229 -11.56 13.19 2.56
N ALA A 230 -11.90 13.29 1.28
CA ALA A 230 -12.16 12.12 0.43
C ALA A 230 -10.94 11.19 0.37
N SER A 231 -9.74 11.76 0.32
CA SER A 231 -8.48 11.02 0.30
C SER A 231 -8.21 10.23 1.58
N TYR A 232 -8.43 10.86 2.74
CA TYR A 232 -8.27 10.20 4.03
C TYR A 232 -9.27 9.06 4.20
N CYS A 233 -10.52 9.25 3.79
CA CYS A 233 -11.53 8.19 3.80
C CYS A 233 -11.18 7.04 2.84
N GLY A 234 -10.70 7.35 1.62
CA GLY A 234 -10.29 6.35 0.64
C GLY A 234 -9.14 5.46 1.12
N VAL A 235 -8.09 6.07 1.68
CA VAL A 235 -6.98 5.30 2.28
C VAL A 235 -7.45 4.51 3.50
N ALA A 236 -8.37 5.04 4.31
CA ALA A 236 -8.91 4.29 5.45
C ALA A 236 -9.64 3.02 5.01
N VAL A 237 -10.43 3.05 3.93
CA VAL A 237 -11.06 1.85 3.34
C VAL A 237 -9.98 0.83 2.95
N TRP A 238 -8.92 1.30 2.30
CA TRP A 238 -7.82 0.47 1.82
C TRP A 238 -7.02 -0.18 2.96
N VAL A 239 -6.68 0.57 4.01
CA VAL A 239 -5.94 0.01 5.15
C VAL A 239 -6.83 -0.95 5.96
N LEU A 240 -8.11 -0.61 6.17
CA LEU A 240 -9.03 -1.51 6.88
C LEU A 240 -9.18 -2.85 6.15
N HIS A 241 -9.20 -2.85 4.81
CA HIS A 241 -9.26 -4.07 4.00
C HIS A 241 -8.17 -5.08 4.40
N TYR A 242 -6.91 -4.64 4.50
CA TYR A 242 -5.79 -5.52 4.88
C TYR A 242 -5.88 -6.06 6.31
N THR A 243 -6.62 -5.40 7.20
CA THR A 243 -6.84 -5.91 8.56
C THR A 243 -7.93 -6.98 8.62
N VAL A 244 -8.83 -6.99 7.63
CA VAL A 244 -10.02 -7.85 7.58
C VAL A 244 -9.80 -9.09 6.72
N THR A 245 -9.02 -8.97 5.64
CA THR A 245 -8.64 -10.14 4.83
C THR A 245 -7.57 -10.96 5.53
N PRO A 246 -7.73 -12.29 5.63
CA PRO A 246 -6.76 -13.20 6.25
C PRO A 246 -5.41 -13.21 5.53
#